data_AF-A0A939JS33-F1
#
_entry.id   AF-A0A939JS33-F1
#
_cell.length_a   1.000
_cell.length_b   1.000
_cell.length_c   1.000
_cell.angle_alpha   90.00
_cell.angle_beta   90.00
_cell.angle_gamma   90.00
#
_symmetry.space_group_name_H-M   'P 1'
#
loop_
_entity.id
_entity.type
_entity.pdbx_description
1 polymer ?
#
loop_
_entity_poly.entity_id
_entity_poly.type
_entity_poly.pdbx_seq_one_letter_code
_entity_poly.pdbx_strand_id
1 'polypeptide(L)'
;MSTRTQHSEPDDPYPNVPTAMVYDTFAETASQLTGAYVARMDAAATEHESEEWWQKVMTLRNTKRAVPAYDRAQLIAHIRLWAAELAELKGERG
;
A
#
# COMPACT_ATOMS: atom_id res chain seq x y z
N MET A 1 -29.68 16.47 23.13
CA MET A 1 -29.00 15.20 22.77
C MET A 1 -28.20 15.46 21.51
N SER A 2 -26.89 15.69 21.62
CA SER A 2 -26.04 15.92 20.45
C SER A 2 -25.14 14.71 20.26
N THR A 3 -25.35 13.98 19.18
CA THR A 3 -24.55 12.81 18.78
C THR A 3 -23.16 13.28 18.40
N ARG A 4 -22.20 13.04 19.28
CA ARG A 4 -20.78 13.16 18.98
C ARG A 4 -20.44 12.06 17.98
N THR A 5 -20.30 12.41 16.71
CA THR A 5 -19.72 11.54 15.69
C THR A 5 -18.35 11.10 16.21
N GLN A 6 -18.24 9.85 16.65
CA GLN A 6 -16.95 9.22 16.92
C GLN A 6 -16.27 9.07 15.56
N HIS A 7 -15.46 10.06 15.22
CA HIS A 7 -14.42 9.90 14.21
C HIS A 7 -13.38 9.00 14.90
N SER A 8 -13.52 7.69 14.77
CA SER A 8 -12.51 6.75 15.22
C SER A 8 -11.25 7.07 14.42
N GLU A 9 -10.34 7.84 15.02
CA GLU A 9 -9.00 8.00 14.46
C GLU A 9 -8.48 6.57 14.21
N PRO A 10 -8.07 6.25 12.98
CA PRO A 10 -7.52 4.94 12.70
C PRO A 10 -6.33 4.77 13.64
N ASP A 11 -6.42 3.78 14.54
CA ASP A 11 -5.40 3.44 15.53
C ASP A 11 -4.02 3.55 14.86
N ASP A 12 -3.17 4.45 15.34
CA ASP A 12 -1.83 4.65 14.80
C ASP A 12 -0.92 3.57 15.39
N PRO A 13 -0.49 2.56 14.62
CA PRO A 13 0.32 1.47 15.15
C PRO A 13 1.77 1.91 15.42
N TYR A 14 2.12 3.17 15.13
CA TYR A 14 3.47 3.71 15.22
C TYR A 14 3.56 4.94 16.15
N PRO A 15 2.88 5.01 17.30
CA PRO A 15 2.64 6.28 18.02
C PRO A 15 3.91 7.00 18.48
N ASN A 16 5.02 6.27 18.67
CA ASN A 16 6.32 6.80 19.09
C ASN A 16 7.35 6.89 17.95
N VAL A 17 6.93 6.65 16.72
CA VAL A 17 7.79 6.64 15.53
C VAL A 17 7.64 7.98 14.81
N PRO A 18 8.73 8.72 14.54
CA PRO A 18 8.70 9.92 13.72
C PRO A 18 8.04 9.68 12.35
N THR A 19 7.28 10.66 11.85
CA THR A 19 6.58 10.55 10.56
C THR A 19 7.52 10.23 9.39
N ALA A 20 8.78 10.68 9.43
CA ALA A 20 9.78 10.31 8.43
C ALA A 20 10.01 8.78 8.36
N MET A 21 10.10 8.09 9.49
CA MET A 21 10.26 6.63 9.51
C MET A 21 8.97 5.90 9.08
N VAL A 22 7.80 6.50 9.32
CA VAL A 22 6.54 5.98 8.77
C VAL A 22 6.51 6.16 7.25
N TYR A 23 7.01 7.27 6.72
CA TYR A 23 7.18 7.48 5.29
C TYR A 23 8.14 6.46 4.67
N ASP A 24 9.27 6.16 5.33
CA ASP A 24 10.21 5.14 4.86
C ASP A 24 9.52 3.77 4.79
N THR A 25 8.73 3.41 5.81
CA THR A 25 7.93 2.18 5.82
C THR A 25 6.93 2.16 4.65
N PHE A 26 6.22 3.26 4.42
CA PHE A 26 5.31 3.43 3.29
C PHE A 26 6.02 3.25 1.94
N ALA A 27 7.18 3.87 1.77
CA ALA A 27 7.96 3.79 0.54
C ALA A 27 8.50 2.38 0.29
N GLU A 28 8.89 1.68 1.36
CA GLU A 28 9.37 0.29 1.34
C GLU A 28 8.23 -0.68 1.01
N THR A 29 7.06 -0.56 1.67
CA THR A 29 5.88 -1.39 1.37
C THR A 29 5.47 -1.28 -0.11
N ALA A 30 5.46 -0.05 -0.66
CA ALA A 30 5.20 0.15 -2.10
C ALA A 30 6.25 -0.51 -3.00
N SER A 31 7.52 -0.51 -2.59
CA SER A 31 8.61 -1.12 -3.35
C SER A 31 8.47 -2.65 -3.37
N GLN A 32 8.13 -3.26 -2.23
CA GLN A 32 7.85 -4.69 -2.14
C GLN A 32 6.64 -5.09 -2.99
N LEU A 33 5.54 -4.32 -2.94
CA LEU A 33 4.35 -4.61 -3.73
C LEU A 33 4.61 -4.45 -5.24
N THR A 34 5.42 -3.46 -5.63
CA THR A 34 5.88 -3.33 -7.02
C THR A 34 6.61 -4.59 -7.47
N GLY A 35 7.55 -5.08 -6.66
CA GLY A 35 8.27 -6.33 -6.97
C GLY A 35 7.35 -7.55 -7.06
N ALA A 36 6.32 -7.63 -6.22
CA ALA A 36 5.33 -8.70 -6.27
C ALA A 36 4.49 -8.66 -7.56
N TYR A 37 4.01 -7.49 -7.97
CA TYR A 37 3.28 -7.36 -9.24
C TYR A 37 4.16 -7.67 -10.45
N VAL A 38 5.42 -7.20 -10.46
CA VAL A 38 6.37 -7.53 -11.54
C VAL A 38 6.60 -9.03 -11.63
N ALA A 39 6.77 -9.72 -10.49
CA ALA A 39 6.91 -11.17 -10.49
C ALA A 39 5.68 -11.91 -11.04
N ARG A 40 4.46 -11.36 -10.86
CA ARG A 40 3.23 -11.93 -11.45
C ARG A 40 3.10 -11.60 -12.93
N MET A 41 3.49 -10.40 -13.33
CA MET A 41 3.60 -10.00 -14.73
C MET A 41 4.55 -10.93 -15.48
N ASP A 42 5.73 -11.23 -14.93
CA ASP A 42 6.72 -12.13 -15.53
C ASP A 42 6.24 -13.59 -15.60
N ALA A 43 5.33 -13.98 -14.70
CA ALA A 43 4.74 -15.33 -14.66
C ALA A 43 3.41 -15.45 -15.45
N ALA A 44 2.92 -14.35 -16.01
CA ALA A 44 1.62 -14.30 -16.68
C ALA A 44 1.60 -15.20 -17.92
N ALA A 45 0.49 -15.92 -18.12
CA ALA A 45 0.34 -16.82 -19.26
C ALA A 45 -0.08 -16.09 -20.54
N THR A 46 -0.59 -14.87 -20.40
CA THR A 46 -1.12 -14.07 -21.51
C THR A 46 -0.69 -12.61 -21.41
N GLU A 47 -0.66 -11.93 -22.55
CA GLU A 47 -0.38 -10.50 -22.61
C GLU A 47 -1.44 -9.68 -21.85
N HIS A 48 -2.69 -10.14 -21.85
CA HIS A 48 -3.77 -9.48 -21.11
C HIS A 48 -3.51 -9.49 -19.59
N GLU A 49 -3.15 -10.65 -19.04
CA GLU A 49 -2.81 -10.79 -17.62
C GLU A 49 -1.55 -9.96 -17.28
N SER A 50 -0.55 -9.95 -18.15
CA SER A 50 0.64 -9.09 -17.99
C SER A 50 0.25 -7.61 -17.93
N GLU A 51 -0.64 -7.15 -18.81
CA GLU A 51 -1.11 -5.76 -18.83
C GLU A 51 -1.88 -5.40 -17.55
N GLU A 52 -2.69 -6.31 -17.01
CA GLU A 52 -3.38 -6.08 -15.73
C GLU A 52 -2.39 -5.84 -14.58
N TRP A 53 -1.33 -6.64 -14.48
CA TRP A 53 -0.27 -6.43 -13.49
C TRP A 53 0.48 -5.13 -13.73
N TRP A 54 0.74 -4.77 -14.99
CA TRP A 54 1.36 -3.49 -15.33
C TRP A 54 0.52 -2.28 -14.90
N GLN A 55 -0.79 -2.32 -15.13
CA GLN A 55 -1.72 -1.27 -14.68
C GLN A 55 -1.71 -1.10 -13.15
N LYS A 56 -1.60 -2.21 -12.40
CA LYS A 56 -1.45 -2.16 -10.94
C LYS A 56 -0.13 -1.49 -10.53
N VAL A 57 0.98 -1.79 -11.20
CA VAL A 57 2.28 -1.12 -10.96
C VAL A 57 2.18 0.39 -11.22
N MET A 58 1.54 0.80 -12.32
CA MET A 58 1.36 2.22 -12.64
C MET A 58 0.48 2.93 -11.61
N THR A 59 -0.62 2.30 -11.21
CA THR A 59 -1.52 2.82 -10.18
C THR A 59 -0.79 3.02 -8.85
N LEU A 60 -0.06 1.99 -8.39
CA LEU A 60 0.74 2.07 -7.17
C LEU A 60 1.76 3.21 -7.21
N ARG A 61 2.49 3.34 -8.32
CA ARG A 61 3.48 4.41 -8.51
C ARG A 61 2.84 5.80 -8.48
N ASN A 62 1.68 5.96 -9.10
CA ASN A 62 0.95 7.22 -9.13
C ASN A 62 0.44 7.57 -7.72
N THR A 63 -0.15 6.62 -7.01
CA THR A 63 -0.60 6.80 -5.63
C THR A 63 0.57 7.16 -4.71
N LYS A 64 1.70 6.44 -4.78
CA LYS A 64 2.90 6.75 -4.00
C LYS A 64 3.38 8.20 -4.18
N ARG A 65 3.27 8.75 -5.39
CA ARG A 65 3.64 10.13 -5.71
C ARG A 65 2.62 11.16 -5.22
N ALA A 66 1.35 10.80 -5.15
CA ALA A 66 0.28 11.70 -4.75
C ALA A 66 0.16 11.87 -3.22
N VAL A 67 0.56 10.86 -2.45
CA VAL A 67 0.48 10.90 -0.98
C VAL A 67 1.51 11.89 -0.41
N PRO A 68 1.10 12.91 0.36
CA PRO A 68 2.03 13.83 1.00
C PRO A 68 2.89 13.14 2.07
N ALA A 69 4.20 13.39 2.04
CA ALA A 69 5.15 12.72 2.95
C ALA A 69 4.97 13.05 4.45
N TYR A 70 4.24 14.12 4.76
CA TYR A 70 3.93 14.54 6.13
C TYR A 70 2.52 14.14 6.57
N ASP A 71 1.68 13.61 5.67
CA ASP A 71 0.34 13.16 6.01
C ASP A 71 0.39 11.74 6.58
N ARG A 72 0.66 11.69 7.88
CA ARG A 72 0.83 10.46 8.64
C ARG A 72 -0.37 9.50 8.53
N ALA A 73 -1.59 10.03 8.56
CA ALA A 73 -2.79 9.22 8.49
C ALA A 73 -2.91 8.54 7.12
N GLN A 74 -2.62 9.27 6.03
CA GLN A 74 -2.60 8.68 4.69
C GLN A 74 -1.48 7.66 4.51
N LEU A 75 -0.28 7.92 5.04
CA LEU A 75 0.82 6.95 5.00
C LEU A 75 0.42 5.63 5.67
N ILE A 76 -0.14 5.69 6.87
CA ILE A 76 -0.59 4.50 7.62
C ILE A 76 -1.69 3.75 6.88
N ALA A 77 -2.67 4.48 6.32
CA ALA A 77 -3.75 3.88 5.56
C ALA A 77 -3.22 3.09 4.35
N HIS A 78 -2.28 3.66 3.61
CA HIS A 78 -1.67 2.98 2.47
C HIS A 78 -0.74 1.84 2.86
N ILE A 79 0.03 1.96 3.95
CA ILE A 79 0.82 0.84 4.48
C ILE A 79 -0.11 -0.34 4.77
N ARG A 80 -1.23 -0.13 5.46
CA ARG A 80 -2.19 -1.19 5.78
C ARG A 80 -2.77 -1.83 4.53
N LEU A 81 -3.24 -1.00 3.59
CA LEU A 81 -3.83 -1.46 2.33
C LEU A 81 -2.84 -2.33 1.54
N TRP A 82 -1.63 -1.82 1.31
CA TRP A 82 -0.63 -2.52 0.50
C TRP A 82 -0.01 -3.72 1.22
N ALA A 83 0.10 -3.68 2.55
CA ALA A 83 0.54 -4.84 3.33
C ALA A 83 -0.49 -5.98 3.27
N ALA A 84 -1.79 -5.67 3.29
CA ALA A 84 -2.84 -6.65 3.11
C ALA A 84 -2.77 -7.28 1.72
N GLU A 85 -2.66 -6.48 0.67
CA GLU A 85 -2.53 -6.98 -0.70
C GLU A 85 -1.25 -7.80 -0.92
N LEU A 86 -0.13 -7.39 -0.33
CA LEU A 86 1.10 -8.20 -0.30
C LEU A 86 0.90 -9.56 0.36
N ALA A 87 0.11 -9.62 1.45
CA ALA A 87 -0.20 -10.86 2.14
C ALA A 87 -1.08 -11.77 1.27
N GLU A 88 -2.07 -11.22 0.57
CA GLU A 88 -2.91 -11.96 -0.38
C GLU A 88 -2.07 -12.56 -1.52
N LEU A 89 -1.22 -11.75 -2.16
CA LEU A 89 -0.33 -12.22 -3.23
C LEU A 89 0.68 -13.28 -2.78
N LYS A 90 1.08 -13.28 -1.50
CA LYS A 90 1.94 -14.31 -0.92
C LYS A 90 1.15 -15.56 -0.54
N GLY A 91 -0.08 -15.40 -0.06
CA GLY A 91 -1.00 -16.48 0.33
C GLY A 91 -1.52 -17.29 -0.85
N GLU A 92 -1.69 -16.67 -2.02
CA GLU A 92 -1.99 -17.35 -3.30
C GLU A 92 -0.89 -18.32 -3.77
N ARG A 93 0.26 -18.36 -3.07
CA ARG A 93 1.38 -19.27 -3.34
C ARG A 93 1.39 -20.52 -2.45
N GLY A 94 0.33 -20.74 -1.66
CA GLY A 94 0.15 -21.88 -0.74
C GLY A 94 -0.70 -23.00 -1.32
#